data_AF-A0A0J7YNU9-F1
#
_entry.id   AF-A0A0J7YNU9-F1
#
_cell.length_a   1.000
_cell.length_b   1.000
_cell.length_c   1.000
_cell.angle_alpha   90.00
_cell.angle_beta   90.00
_cell.angle_gamma   90.00
#
_symmetry.space_group_name_H-M   'P 1'
#
loop_
_entity.id
_entity.type
_entity.pdbx_description
1 polymer ?
#
loop_
_entity_poly.entity_id
_entity_poly.type
_entity_poly.pdbx_seq_one_letter_code
_entity_poly.pdbx_strand_id
1 'polypeptide(L)'
;RQLGIMASTDLDLVLQALLPLATDSDHQVRVSACSDLADIYRAGILQNLHDVVLGALVKVLQIALLDESGDLRWTAMDSVVSMIPMMSQSKINQVIIPITDQMWNQPISDEIRANAVTLLYRLMPWLSTHQVERIRQQTAFWSKDQSF
;
A
#
# COMPACT_ATOMS: atom_id res chain seq x y z
N ARG A 1 18.49 -2.61 12.95
CA ARG A 1 18.46 -1.75 14.17
C ARG A 1 18.97 -0.31 13.92
N GLN A 2 19.67 0.00 12.81
CA GLN A 2 20.21 1.35 12.54
C GLN A 2 19.27 2.29 11.76
N LEU A 3 18.33 1.77 10.95
CA LEU A 3 17.40 2.61 10.16
C LEU A 3 16.45 3.44 11.04
N GLY A 4 15.98 2.89 12.17
CA GLY A 4 15.09 3.60 13.09
C GLY A 4 15.72 4.79 13.83
N ILE A 5 17.06 4.88 13.91
CA ILE A 5 17.76 6.01 14.55
C ILE A 5 18.07 7.11 13.53
N MET A 6 18.39 6.76 12.27
CA MET A 6 18.60 7.72 11.18
C MET A 6 17.29 8.44 10.77
N ALA A 7 16.14 7.80 10.98
CA ALA A 7 14.82 8.40 10.73
C ALA A 7 14.55 9.68 11.54
N SER A 8 15.36 9.98 12.58
CA SER A 8 15.22 11.20 13.39
C SER A 8 15.99 12.41 12.86
N THR A 9 16.89 12.25 11.87
CA THR A 9 17.80 13.33 11.43
C THR A 9 17.79 13.62 9.93
N ASP A 10 17.41 12.67 9.05
CA ASP A 10 17.30 12.98 7.62
C ASP A 10 16.34 12.01 6.90
N LEU A 11 15.04 12.21 7.13
CA LEU A 11 13.97 11.39 6.55
C LEU A 11 14.06 11.36 5.01
N ASP A 12 14.45 12.46 4.39
CA ASP A 12 14.66 12.54 2.94
C ASP A 12 15.73 11.57 2.47
N LEU A 13 16.84 11.45 3.21
CA LEU A 13 17.91 10.51 2.90
C LEU A 13 17.43 9.05 3.02
N VAL A 14 16.63 8.76 4.05
CA VAL A 14 16.04 7.42 4.25
C VAL A 14 15.05 7.08 3.12
N LEU A 15 14.19 8.02 2.72
CA LEU A 15 13.25 7.82 1.61
C LEU A 15 13.97 7.70 0.26
N GLN A 16 15.04 8.47 0.04
CA GLN A 16 15.90 8.35 -1.15
C GLN A 16 16.61 7.00 -1.21
N ALA A 17 16.98 6.43 -0.07
CA ALA A 17 17.61 5.10 -0.01
C ALA A 17 16.60 3.96 -0.22
N LEU A 18 15.36 4.11 0.26
CA LEU A 18 14.33 3.05 0.17
C LEU A 18 13.70 2.90 -1.21
N LEU A 19 13.53 4.00 -1.95
CA LEU A 19 12.88 3.96 -3.27
C LEU A 19 13.60 3.05 -4.28
N PRO A 20 14.94 3.08 -4.43
CA PRO A 20 15.66 2.15 -5.28
C PRO A 20 15.49 0.69 -4.86
N LEU A 21 15.43 0.42 -3.55
CA LEU A 21 15.31 -0.93 -2.99
C LEU A 21 13.92 -1.54 -3.26
N ALA A 22 12.87 -0.70 -3.38
CA ALA A 22 11.54 -1.15 -3.76
C ALA A 22 11.48 -1.70 -5.20
N THR A 23 12.46 -1.38 -6.04
CA THR A 23 12.60 -1.90 -7.41
C THR A 23 13.79 -2.84 -7.58
N ASP A 24 14.42 -3.28 -6.48
CA ASP A 24 15.58 -4.17 -6.54
C ASP A 24 15.21 -5.49 -7.23
N SER A 25 16.16 -6.11 -7.92
CA SER A 25 15.98 -7.43 -8.52
C SER A 25 15.68 -8.53 -7.49
N ASP A 26 16.22 -8.42 -6.27
CA ASP A 26 16.00 -9.38 -5.20
C ASP A 26 14.66 -9.12 -4.49
N HIS A 27 13.76 -10.10 -4.56
CA HIS A 27 12.46 -10.02 -3.90
C HIS A 27 12.55 -9.78 -2.38
N GLN A 28 13.55 -10.32 -1.67
CA GLN A 28 13.69 -10.12 -0.23
C GLN A 28 14.08 -8.68 0.10
N VAL A 29 14.85 -8.04 -0.78
CA VAL A 29 15.17 -6.62 -0.67
C VAL A 29 13.92 -5.78 -0.86
N ARG A 30 13.09 -6.08 -1.86
CA ARG A 30 11.81 -5.39 -2.08
C ARG A 30 10.85 -5.55 -0.90
N VAL A 31 10.72 -6.76 -0.36
CA VAL A 31 9.89 -7.08 0.82
C VAL A 31 10.36 -6.28 2.04
N SER A 32 11.67 -6.29 2.31
CA SER A 32 12.26 -5.55 3.43
C SER A 32 12.02 -4.05 3.29
N ALA A 33 12.25 -3.49 2.09
CA ALA A 33 12.02 -2.08 1.81
C ALA A 33 10.54 -1.67 2.02
N CYS A 34 9.60 -2.51 1.59
CA CYS A 34 8.16 -2.26 1.77
C CYS A 34 7.75 -2.31 3.26
N SER A 35 8.32 -3.23 4.04
CA SER A 35 8.07 -3.32 5.49
C SER A 35 8.66 -2.12 6.23
N ASP A 36 9.92 -1.79 5.97
CA ASP A 36 10.64 -0.68 6.61
C ASP A 36 9.92 0.66 6.37
N LEU A 37 9.37 0.86 5.18
CA LEU A 37 8.64 2.08 4.85
C LEU A 37 7.35 2.24 5.65
N ALA A 38 6.65 1.14 5.97
CA ALA A 38 5.48 1.18 6.83
C ALA A 38 5.86 1.56 8.27
N ASP A 39 6.97 1.02 8.77
CA ASP A 39 7.52 1.38 10.08
C ASP A 39 7.92 2.86 10.14
N ILE A 40 8.55 3.37 9.08
CA ILE A 40 8.92 4.78 8.93
C ILE A 40 7.67 5.66 8.85
N TYR A 41 6.62 5.27 8.13
CA TYR A 41 5.37 6.03 8.12
C TYR A 41 4.80 6.17 9.52
N ARG A 42 4.68 5.07 10.27
CA ARG A 42 4.15 5.11 11.65
C ARG A 42 5.02 5.99 12.55
N ALA A 43 6.36 5.91 12.42
CA ALA A 43 7.28 6.76 13.17
C ALA A 43 7.21 8.24 12.75
N GLY A 44 7.09 8.52 11.45
CA GLY A 44 7.03 9.86 10.88
C GLY A 44 5.75 10.62 11.26
N ILE A 45 4.62 9.91 11.43
CA ILE A 45 3.39 10.49 11.98
C ILE A 45 3.61 11.01 13.40
N LEU A 46 4.27 10.23 14.26
CA LEU A 46 4.59 10.65 15.63
C LEU A 46 5.51 11.88 15.67
N GLN A 47 6.18 12.19 14.56
CA GLN A 47 7.08 13.32 14.40
C GLN A 47 6.50 14.46 13.53
N ASN A 48 5.22 14.41 13.13
CA ASN A 48 4.53 15.38 12.27
C ASN A 48 5.11 15.53 10.83
N LEU A 49 5.75 14.50 10.27
CA LEU A 49 6.42 14.53 8.97
C LEU A 49 5.57 13.97 7.82
N HIS A 50 4.26 14.15 7.88
CA HIS A 50 3.32 13.30 7.15
C HIS A 50 3.45 13.38 5.61
N ASP A 51 3.56 14.57 5.02
CA ASP A 51 3.29 14.72 3.58
C ASP A 51 4.44 14.27 2.69
N VAL A 52 5.69 14.44 3.14
CA VAL A 52 6.89 13.96 2.42
C VAL A 52 6.94 12.43 2.42
N VAL A 53 6.68 11.80 3.56
CA VAL A 53 6.65 10.33 3.68
C VAL A 53 5.55 9.73 2.80
N LEU A 54 4.40 10.41 2.72
CA LEU A 54 3.27 9.92 1.94
C LEU A 54 3.61 9.76 0.45
N GLY A 55 4.33 10.73 -0.14
CA GLY A 55 4.70 10.67 -1.56
C GLY A 55 5.61 9.49 -1.90
N ALA A 56 6.58 9.18 -1.05
CA ALA A 56 7.45 8.01 -1.19
C ALA A 56 6.68 6.71 -0.94
N LEU A 57 5.82 6.70 0.08
CA LEU A 57 4.94 5.58 0.42
C LEU A 57 4.06 5.16 -0.76
N VAL A 58 3.42 6.11 -1.44
CA VAL A 58 2.56 5.83 -2.59
C VAL A 58 3.30 5.05 -3.67
N LYS A 59 4.53 5.48 -4.01
CA LYS A 59 5.32 4.87 -5.08
C LYS A 59 5.71 3.44 -4.73
N VAL A 60 6.23 3.21 -3.52
CA VAL A 60 6.66 1.88 -3.10
C VAL A 60 5.46 0.93 -2.98
N LEU A 61 4.35 1.39 -2.41
CA LEU A 61 3.13 0.59 -2.33
C LEU A 61 2.57 0.26 -3.71
N GLN A 62 2.58 1.20 -4.66
CA GLN A 62 2.17 0.93 -6.04
C GLN A 62 3.01 -0.16 -6.68
N ILE A 63 4.34 -0.10 -6.55
CA ILE A 63 5.24 -1.12 -7.07
C ILE A 63 4.95 -2.46 -6.40
N ALA A 64 4.90 -2.49 -5.07
CA ALA A 64 4.78 -3.72 -4.30
C ALA A 64 3.42 -4.41 -4.44
N LEU A 65 2.32 -3.64 -4.52
CA LEU A 65 0.97 -4.18 -4.71
C LEU A 65 0.68 -4.68 -6.13
N LEU A 66 1.50 -4.26 -7.10
CA LEU A 66 1.40 -4.66 -8.50
C LEU A 66 2.54 -5.59 -8.95
N ASP A 67 3.45 -5.96 -8.03
CA ASP A 67 4.57 -6.85 -8.29
C ASP A 67 4.06 -8.26 -8.65
N GLU A 68 4.83 -9.01 -9.41
CA GLU A 68 4.52 -10.40 -9.78
C GLU A 68 4.64 -11.35 -8.59
N SER A 69 5.46 -11.02 -7.59
CA SER A 69 5.62 -11.79 -6.37
C SER A 69 4.43 -11.63 -5.43
N GLY A 70 3.71 -12.73 -5.20
CA GLY A 70 2.59 -12.77 -4.24
C GLY A 70 3.01 -12.38 -2.82
N ASP A 71 4.19 -12.81 -2.37
CA ASP A 71 4.69 -12.49 -1.02
C ASP A 71 4.88 -10.98 -0.83
N LEU A 72 5.39 -10.29 -1.85
CA LEU A 72 5.55 -8.84 -1.81
C LEU A 72 4.19 -8.13 -1.80
N ARG A 73 3.23 -8.60 -2.60
CA ARG A 73 1.86 -8.06 -2.59
C ARG A 73 1.22 -8.23 -1.21
N TRP A 74 1.32 -9.40 -0.60
CA TRP A 74 0.79 -9.64 0.75
C TRP A 74 1.44 -8.74 1.80
N THR A 75 2.77 -8.62 1.75
CA THR A 75 3.51 -7.71 2.63
C THR A 75 3.03 -6.26 2.46
N ALA A 76 2.86 -5.81 1.22
CA ALA A 76 2.38 -4.46 0.94
C ALA A 76 0.94 -4.24 1.43
N MET A 77 0.06 -5.24 1.30
CA MET A 77 -1.29 -5.19 1.85
C MET A 77 -1.28 -5.07 3.38
N ASP A 78 -0.44 -5.85 4.07
CA ASP A 78 -0.29 -5.78 5.52
C ASP A 78 0.26 -4.41 5.97
N SER A 79 1.26 -3.90 5.25
CA SER A 79 1.75 -2.54 5.43
C SER A 79 0.62 -1.52 5.31
N VAL A 80 -0.18 -1.54 4.23
CA VAL A 80 -1.32 -0.61 4.07
C VAL A 80 -2.29 -0.68 5.25
N VAL A 81 -2.74 -1.89 5.59
CA VAL A 81 -3.75 -2.10 6.64
C VAL A 81 -3.26 -1.58 7.99
N SER A 82 -1.98 -1.79 8.29
CA SER A 82 -1.38 -1.35 9.54
C SER A 82 -1.11 0.16 9.62
N MET A 83 -1.05 0.87 8.49
CA MET A 83 -0.88 2.32 8.45
C MET A 83 -2.21 3.09 8.47
N ILE A 84 -3.29 2.46 8.00
CA ILE A 84 -4.61 3.08 7.86
C ILE A 84 -5.15 3.75 9.13
N PRO A 85 -5.00 3.17 10.34
CA PRO A 85 -5.47 3.83 11.57
C PRO A 85 -4.82 5.20 11.83
N MET A 86 -3.69 5.50 11.17
CA MET A 86 -2.94 6.75 11.31
C MET A 86 -3.15 7.71 10.11
N MET A 87 -3.89 7.27 9.08
CA MET A 87 -4.19 8.07 7.89
C MET A 87 -5.48 8.88 8.07
N SER A 88 -5.49 10.12 7.57
CA SER A 88 -6.74 10.88 7.46
C SER A 88 -7.61 10.33 6.32
N GLN A 89 -8.92 10.54 6.38
CA GLN A 89 -9.84 10.12 5.32
C GLN A 89 -9.45 10.67 3.94
N SER A 90 -8.98 11.93 3.88
CA SER A 90 -8.48 12.54 2.65
C SER A 90 -7.34 11.73 2.03
N LYS A 91 -6.44 11.21 2.87
CA LYS A 91 -5.26 10.45 2.42
C LYS A 91 -5.61 9.03 2.00
N ILE A 92 -6.55 8.39 2.69
CA ILE A 92 -7.14 7.12 2.23
C ILE A 92 -7.71 7.29 0.81
N ASN A 93 -8.43 8.39 0.57
CA ASN A 93 -9.05 8.67 -0.73
C ASN A 93 -8.04 9.02 -1.83
N GLN A 94 -6.94 9.69 -1.50
CA GLN A 94 -5.93 10.13 -2.47
C GLN A 94 -4.88 9.06 -2.78
N VAL A 95 -4.63 8.13 -1.85
CA VAL A 95 -3.55 7.15 -1.99
C VAL A 95 -4.09 5.74 -2.12
N ILE A 96 -4.88 5.29 -1.16
CA ILE A 96 -5.22 3.87 -1.07
C ILE A 96 -6.27 3.49 -2.11
N ILE A 97 -7.33 4.28 -2.25
CA ILE A 97 -8.40 4.00 -3.22
C ILE A 97 -7.88 3.94 -4.67
N PRO A 98 -7.07 4.89 -5.16
CA PRO A 98 -6.51 4.81 -6.51
C PRO A 98 -5.64 3.58 -6.75
N ILE A 99 -4.84 3.17 -5.75
CA ILE A 99 -4.01 1.97 -5.88
C ILE A 99 -4.88 0.72 -5.97
N THR A 100 -5.91 0.62 -5.13
CA THR A 100 -6.86 -0.51 -5.21
C THR A 100 -7.63 -0.52 -6.52
N ASP A 101 -8.04 0.64 -7.05
CA ASP A 101 -8.66 0.75 -8.39
C ASP A 101 -7.67 0.31 -9.49
N GLN A 102 -6.37 0.59 -9.35
CA GLN A 102 -5.36 0.15 -10.30
C GLN A 102 -5.17 -1.37 -10.27
N MET A 103 -5.03 -1.97 -9.07
CA MET A 103 -4.97 -3.43 -8.92
C MET A 103 -6.23 -4.11 -9.47
N TRP A 104 -7.38 -3.48 -9.25
CA TRP A 104 -8.68 -3.95 -9.74
C TRP A 104 -8.77 -3.99 -11.26
N ASN A 105 -8.25 -2.96 -11.93
CA ASN A 105 -8.30 -2.81 -13.39
C ASN A 105 -7.07 -3.41 -14.09
N GLN A 106 -6.25 -4.19 -13.38
CA GLN A 106 -5.06 -4.83 -13.94
C GLN A 106 -5.48 -5.91 -14.95
N PRO A 107 -5.11 -5.78 -16.24
CA PRO A 107 -5.70 -6.60 -17.32
C PRO A 107 -5.25 -8.08 -17.34
N ILE A 108 -4.21 -8.46 -16.61
CA ILE A 108 -3.47 -9.71 -16.87
C ILE A 108 -3.44 -10.67 -15.67
N SER A 109 -3.85 -10.26 -14.47
CA SER A 109 -3.69 -11.10 -13.27
C SER A 109 -4.96 -11.18 -12.41
N ASP A 110 -5.65 -12.32 -12.49
CA ASP A 110 -6.72 -12.69 -11.54
C ASP A 110 -6.25 -12.61 -10.10
N GLU A 111 -4.99 -12.97 -9.85
CA GLU A 111 -4.41 -12.95 -8.52
C GLU A 111 -4.27 -11.53 -7.97
N ILE A 112 -3.76 -10.58 -8.77
CA ILE A 112 -3.68 -9.16 -8.37
C ILE A 112 -5.09 -8.59 -8.11
N ARG A 113 -6.07 -8.96 -8.94
CA ARG A 113 -7.47 -8.58 -8.74
C ARG A 113 -8.03 -9.16 -7.44
N ALA A 114 -7.76 -10.43 -7.14
CA ALA A 114 -8.17 -11.07 -5.89
C ALA A 114 -7.48 -10.43 -4.66
N ASN A 115 -6.20 -10.04 -4.78
CA ASN A 115 -5.51 -9.27 -3.75
C ASN A 115 -6.14 -7.89 -3.56
N ALA A 116 -6.57 -7.22 -4.64
CA ALA A 116 -7.29 -5.94 -4.57
C ALA A 116 -8.59 -6.06 -3.79
N VAL A 117 -9.42 -7.06 -4.13
CA VAL A 117 -10.66 -7.39 -3.41
C VAL A 117 -10.37 -7.64 -1.93
N THR A 118 -9.39 -8.48 -1.64
CA THR A 118 -8.98 -8.81 -0.28
C THR A 118 -8.55 -7.56 0.50
N LEU A 119 -7.73 -6.70 -0.11
CA LEU A 119 -7.30 -5.46 0.51
C LEU A 119 -8.52 -4.59 0.82
N LEU A 120 -9.38 -4.33 -0.16
CA LEU A 120 -10.60 -3.52 -0.01
C LEU A 120 -11.51 -4.03 1.12
N TYR A 121 -11.72 -5.34 1.24
CA TYR A 121 -12.46 -5.93 2.35
C TYR A 121 -11.80 -5.64 3.70
N ARG A 122 -10.48 -5.78 3.79
CA ARG A 122 -9.74 -5.43 5.01
C ARG A 122 -9.88 -3.95 5.33
N LEU A 123 -10.01 -3.07 4.34
CA LEU A 123 -10.11 -1.62 4.58
C LEU A 123 -11.50 -1.14 4.99
N MET A 124 -12.56 -1.94 4.78
CA MET A 124 -13.95 -1.53 5.04
C MET A 124 -14.20 -0.82 6.38
N PRO A 125 -13.60 -1.22 7.52
CA PRO A 125 -13.80 -0.53 8.80
C PRO A 125 -13.39 0.94 8.80
N TRP A 126 -12.55 1.37 7.85
CA TRP A 126 -11.98 2.71 7.75
C TRP A 126 -12.48 3.49 6.53
N LEU A 127 -13.52 3.00 5.86
CA LEU A 127 -14.11 3.62 4.69
C LEU A 127 -15.48 4.20 5.00
N SER A 128 -15.85 5.28 4.29
CA SER A 128 -17.21 5.81 4.35
C SER A 128 -18.22 4.82 3.77
N THR A 129 -19.48 4.92 4.19
CA THR A 129 -20.57 4.07 3.69
C THR A 129 -20.66 4.05 2.16
N HIS A 130 -20.49 5.20 1.52
CA HIS A 130 -20.48 5.31 0.06
C HIS A 130 -19.34 4.52 -0.59
N GLN A 131 -18.14 4.53 0.01
CA GLN A 131 -17.00 3.78 -0.48
C GLN A 131 -17.17 2.28 -0.28
N VAL A 132 -17.67 1.87 0.88
CA VAL A 132 -18.01 0.47 1.15
C VAL A 132 -19.03 -0.04 0.14
N GLU A 133 -20.06 0.75 -0.17
CA GLU A 133 -21.07 0.38 -1.15
C GLU A 133 -20.50 0.28 -2.56
N ARG A 134 -19.66 1.23 -2.98
CA ARG A 134 -18.94 1.14 -4.26
C ARG A 134 -18.11 -0.15 -4.36
N ILE A 135 -17.38 -0.50 -3.31
CA ILE A 135 -16.58 -1.74 -3.26
C ILE A 135 -17.48 -2.98 -3.35
N ARG A 136 -18.61 -3.00 -2.65
CA ARG A 136 -19.59 -4.10 -2.71
C ARG A 136 -20.16 -4.26 -4.11
N GLN A 137 -20.50 -3.17 -4.78
CA GLN A 137 -21.02 -3.19 -6.15
C GLN A 137 -19.97 -3.69 -7.14
N GLN A 138 -18.72 -3.21 -7.00
CA GLN A 138 -17.60 -3.67 -7.82
C GLN A 138 -17.34 -5.17 -7.61
N THR A 139 -17.22 -5.64 -6.35
CA THR A 139 -17.02 -7.07 -6.03
C THR A 139 -18.18 -7.96 -6.50
N ALA A 140 -19.42 -7.50 -6.39
CA ALA A 140 -20.60 -8.24 -6.87
C ALA A 140 -20.72 -8.30 -8.39
N PHE A 141 -20.11 -7.38 -9.13
CA PHE A 141 -20.00 -7.48 -10.59
C PHE A 141 -19.05 -8.63 -10.98
N TRP A 142 -17.90 -8.74 -10.31
CA TRP A 142 -16.88 -9.75 -10.62
C TRP A 142 -17.24 -11.16 -10.18
N SER A 143 -18.01 -11.34 -9.11
CA SER A 143 -18.53 -12.67 -8.76
C SER A 143 -19.48 -13.25 -9.81
N LYS A 144 -19.89 -12.44 -10.80
CA LYS A 144 -20.73 -12.83 -11.94
C LYS A 144 -19.97 -12.83 -13.27
N ASP A 145 -18.73 -12.32 -13.30
CA ASP A 145 -17.88 -12.34 -14.48
C ASP A 145 -17.30 -13.76 -14.62
N GLN A 146 -17.57 -14.40 -15.76
CA GLN A 146 -17.14 -15.78 -16.03
C GLN A 146 -15.65 -15.89 -16.40
N SER A 147 -14.95 -14.76 -16.51
CA SER A 147 -13.50 -14.71 -16.72
C SER A 147 -12.68 -14.83 -15.44
N PHE A 148 -13.33 -15.01 -14.28
CA PHE A 148 -12.74 -15.15 -12.95
C PHE A 148 -12.94 -16.55 -12.35
#